data_AF-A0A8I6RNC3-F1
#
_entry.id   AF-A0A8I6RNC3-F1
#
_cell.length_a   1.000
_cell.length_b   1.000
_cell.length_c   1.000
_cell.angle_alpha   90.00
_cell.angle_beta   90.00
_cell.angle_gamma   90.00
#
_symmetry.space_group_name_H-M   'P 1'
#
loop_
_entity.id
_entity.type
_entity.pdbx_description
1 polymer ?
#
loop_
_entity_poly.entity_id
_entity_poly.type
_entity_poly.pdbx_seq_one_letter_code
_entity_poly.pdbx_strand_id
1 'polypeptide(L)'
;MTREKMKPKYELEDYIYDVESRSLEPSADPEDVYAQLLQKDKDLILAAELGKALLEKNEELSRANEKLAEDYSQKLEVIEQDRHLLRRKLATTQAECETRLLELQADIRELQRVIGEKENSMKQVEKEKNALIVELTEQNQRLTAQIKESTKLEEQLTIQLQGMKDQASRRRTSLQDHQSSLEVLRDEICMMSEKKTELERRIVTMTQQRDTLTVALEEATDRIMFLERQLREQQMQMRVSHSELEELRSANGSLGEKLSQFGSPSGEERSLHSEMECDDSILPQGDEFHQLKVEIVSVYDRVRAVCHSLKQRAQQPIENGVRPDITVHQVKVGLLTTIIQELCDLVSDLSGGDYSTGSVCVTDLEVELHRAQETLDKMSKEMEAKTEELKRRADTIMELTSKLSVREAELEGTREERDQARNDLKTGNCSKDELIRKAWEVRDSAVARKNATQVELAKSRIDVMQANSQLMEAIQQKIELSQQLEQWQMDVQALLDEQMRRKLANPEQPVSGQNTPSSAEKKRPSRRLFGLFQR
;
A
#
# COMPACT_ATOMS: atom_id res chain seq x y z
N MET A 1 39.84 -98.47 -25.98
CA MET A 1 40.32 -99.86 -25.83
C MET A 1 39.50 -100.75 -26.74
N THR A 2 40.05 -101.03 -27.91
CA THR A 2 39.48 -101.90 -28.95
C THR A 2 39.55 -103.36 -28.49
N ARG A 3 38.44 -103.90 -28.01
CA ARG A 3 38.30 -105.36 -27.85
C ARG A 3 38.22 -105.97 -29.24
N GLU A 4 39.26 -106.68 -29.64
CA GLU A 4 39.22 -107.59 -30.79
C GLU A 4 38.02 -108.52 -30.61
N LYS A 5 37.04 -108.40 -31.51
CA LYS A 5 35.96 -109.37 -31.64
C LYS A 5 36.60 -110.67 -32.09
N MET A 6 36.70 -111.62 -31.17
CA MET A 6 37.00 -113.00 -31.49
C MET A 6 35.86 -113.48 -32.40
N LYS A 7 36.10 -113.49 -33.72
CA LYS A 7 35.12 -114.02 -34.67
C LYS A 7 34.84 -115.47 -34.27
N PRO A 8 33.57 -115.87 -34.13
CA PRO A 8 33.24 -117.26 -33.87
C PRO A 8 33.87 -118.10 -35.00
N LYS A 9 34.52 -119.20 -34.61
CA LYS A 9 35.32 -120.03 -35.52
C LYS A 9 34.47 -120.77 -36.57
N TYR A 10 33.14 -120.67 -36.45
CA TYR A 10 32.11 -121.13 -37.39
C TYR A 10 30.93 -120.15 -37.30
N GLU A 11 30.51 -119.56 -38.42
CA GLU A 11 29.25 -118.80 -38.46
C GLU A 11 28.07 -119.79 -38.55
N LEU A 12 26.90 -119.41 -38.03
CA LEU A 12 25.67 -120.25 -38.07
C LEU A 12 25.36 -120.77 -39.49
N GLU A 13 25.77 -120.00 -40.49
CA GLU A 13 25.66 -120.29 -41.92
C GLU A 13 26.59 -121.44 -42.37
N ASP A 14 27.82 -121.50 -41.84
CA ASP A 14 28.77 -122.59 -42.11
C ASP A 14 28.29 -123.93 -41.54
N TYR A 15 27.59 -123.87 -40.41
CA TYR A 15 27.06 -125.04 -39.72
C TYR A 15 25.78 -125.58 -40.40
N ILE A 16 24.90 -124.71 -40.90
CA ILE A 16 23.75 -125.12 -41.73
C ILE A 16 24.25 -125.80 -43.00
N TYR A 17 25.30 -125.26 -43.63
CA TYR A 17 25.91 -125.85 -44.82
C TYR A 17 26.48 -127.26 -44.57
N ASP A 18 27.14 -127.50 -43.42
CA ASP A 18 27.70 -128.80 -43.05
C ASP A 18 26.62 -129.86 -42.74
N VAL A 19 25.46 -129.46 -42.22
CA VAL A 19 24.32 -130.35 -41.94
C VAL A 19 23.53 -130.66 -43.23
N GLU A 20 23.32 -129.66 -44.09
CA GLU A 20 22.64 -129.83 -45.38
C GLU A 20 23.47 -130.68 -46.36
N SER A 21 24.79 -130.50 -46.39
CA SER A 21 25.69 -131.26 -47.26
C SER A 21 25.79 -132.74 -46.87
N ARG A 22 25.65 -133.10 -45.58
CA ARG A 22 25.68 -134.50 -45.10
C ARG A 22 24.33 -135.22 -45.20
N SER A 23 23.22 -134.48 -45.26
CA SER A 23 21.88 -135.04 -45.46
C SER A 23 21.66 -135.62 -46.86
N LEU A 24 22.59 -135.36 -47.80
CA LEU A 24 22.55 -135.82 -49.19
C LEU A 24 23.42 -137.07 -49.45
N GLU A 25 24.14 -137.61 -48.46
CA GLU A 25 24.87 -138.88 -48.64
C GLU A 25 23.94 -140.09 -48.38
N PRO A 26 23.80 -141.03 -49.34
CA PRO A 26 23.04 -142.26 -49.13
C PRO A 26 23.77 -143.15 -48.13
N SER A 27 23.10 -143.51 -47.03
CA SER A 27 23.64 -144.30 -45.94
C SER A 27 24.27 -145.62 -46.43
N ALA A 28 25.57 -145.78 -46.15
CA ALA A 28 26.27 -147.05 -46.19
C ALA A 28 25.66 -148.03 -45.15
N ASP A 29 25.54 -149.30 -45.58
CA ASP A 29 25.12 -150.53 -44.90
C ASP A 29 24.38 -150.49 -43.53
N PRO A 30 23.19 -151.14 -43.42
CA PRO A 30 22.37 -151.16 -42.19
C PRO A 30 22.93 -151.99 -41.02
N GLU A 31 24.07 -152.69 -41.17
CA GLU A 31 24.67 -153.55 -40.13
C GLU A 31 25.87 -152.92 -39.38
N ASP A 32 26.42 -151.78 -39.85
CA ASP A 32 27.52 -151.11 -39.13
C ASP A 32 26.99 -150.12 -38.10
N VAL A 33 26.51 -150.68 -37.00
CA VAL A 33 26.00 -149.94 -35.83
C VAL A 33 27.05 -148.97 -35.27
N TYR A 34 28.35 -149.26 -35.43
CA TYR A 34 29.43 -148.41 -34.93
C TYR A 34 29.62 -147.14 -35.77
N ALA A 35 29.55 -147.23 -37.11
CA ALA A 35 29.64 -146.06 -37.98
C ALA A 35 28.43 -145.13 -37.79
N GLN A 36 27.23 -145.70 -37.64
CA GLN A 36 26.01 -144.94 -37.33
C GLN A 36 26.09 -144.29 -35.94
N LEU A 37 26.62 -144.99 -34.93
CA LEU A 37 26.81 -144.43 -33.59
C LEU A 37 27.81 -143.26 -33.61
N LEU A 38 28.94 -143.41 -34.30
CA LEU A 38 29.94 -142.34 -34.42
C LEU A 38 29.39 -141.12 -35.18
N GLN A 39 28.55 -141.33 -36.19
CA GLN A 39 27.86 -140.24 -36.89
C GLN A 39 26.86 -139.54 -35.95
N LYS A 40 26.09 -140.30 -35.17
CA LYS A 40 25.18 -139.74 -34.16
C LYS A 40 25.92 -138.99 -33.06
N ASP A 41 27.10 -139.45 -32.65
CA ASP A 41 27.96 -138.75 -31.68
C ASP A 41 28.48 -137.43 -32.26
N LYS A 42 28.91 -137.40 -33.53
CA LYS A 42 29.30 -136.16 -34.22
C LYS A 42 28.14 -135.19 -34.37
N ASP A 43 26.96 -135.67 -34.75
CA ASP A 43 25.75 -134.84 -34.88
C ASP A 43 25.29 -134.31 -33.52
N LEU A 44 25.43 -135.08 -32.44
CA LEU A 44 25.17 -134.64 -31.06
C LEU A 44 26.13 -133.54 -30.62
N ILE A 45 27.43 -133.70 -30.89
CA ILE A 45 28.45 -132.68 -30.58
C ILE A 45 28.16 -131.39 -31.35
N LEU A 46 27.95 -131.53 -32.66
CA LEU A 46 27.63 -130.40 -33.52
C LEU A 46 26.34 -129.71 -33.01
N ALA A 47 25.27 -130.46 -32.70
CA ALA A 47 24.01 -129.87 -32.20
C ALA A 47 24.20 -129.13 -30.86
N ALA A 48 25.09 -129.63 -30.00
CA ALA A 48 25.48 -128.93 -28.78
C ALA A 48 26.29 -127.65 -29.07
N GLU A 49 27.17 -127.65 -30.07
CA GLU A 49 27.90 -126.45 -30.53
C GLU A 49 26.96 -125.40 -31.14
N LEU A 50 25.99 -125.81 -31.96
CA LEU A 50 24.93 -124.93 -32.48
C LEU A 50 24.07 -124.38 -31.34
N GLY A 51 23.66 -125.24 -30.40
CA GLY A 51 22.93 -124.83 -29.20
C GLY A 51 23.72 -123.80 -28.38
N LYS A 52 25.04 -124.00 -28.25
CA LYS A 52 25.94 -123.05 -27.59
C LYS A 52 26.03 -121.73 -28.36
N ALA A 53 26.20 -121.75 -29.68
CA ALA A 53 26.25 -120.54 -30.50
C ALA A 53 24.92 -119.76 -30.46
N LEU A 54 23.78 -120.46 -30.46
CA LEU A 54 22.45 -119.85 -30.30
C LEU A 54 22.25 -119.27 -28.90
N LEU A 55 22.72 -119.96 -27.85
CA LEU A 55 22.70 -119.43 -26.48
C LEU A 55 23.58 -118.19 -26.36
N GLU A 56 24.80 -118.21 -26.90
CA GLU A 56 25.69 -117.04 -26.91
C GLU A 56 25.06 -115.86 -27.67
N LYS A 57 24.41 -116.09 -28.82
CA LYS A 57 23.67 -115.05 -29.55
C LYS A 57 22.46 -114.54 -28.78
N ASN A 58 21.73 -115.41 -28.10
CA ASN A 58 20.60 -115.03 -27.25
C ASN A 58 21.08 -114.21 -26.03
N GLU A 59 22.21 -114.58 -25.43
CA GLU A 59 22.85 -113.79 -24.37
C GLU A 59 23.32 -112.43 -24.89
N GLU A 60 23.93 -112.34 -26.09
CA GLU A 60 24.30 -111.07 -26.72
C GLU A 60 23.09 -110.19 -26.98
N LEU A 61 22.00 -110.75 -27.51
CA LEU A 61 20.73 -110.05 -27.73
C LEU A 61 20.10 -109.59 -26.41
N SER A 62 20.15 -110.44 -25.38
CA SER A 62 19.66 -110.10 -24.04
C SER A 62 20.45 -108.94 -23.44
N ARG A 63 21.78 -108.97 -23.48
CA ARG A 63 22.65 -107.85 -23.05
C ARG A 63 22.40 -106.58 -23.85
N ALA A 64 22.12 -106.68 -25.15
CA ALA A 64 21.79 -105.53 -25.99
C ALA A 64 20.43 -104.93 -25.62
N ASN A 65 19.43 -105.78 -25.36
CA ASN A 65 18.11 -105.36 -24.90
C ASN A 65 18.15 -104.71 -23.51
N GLU A 66 18.97 -105.24 -22.59
CA GLU A 66 19.19 -104.65 -21.26
C GLU A 66 19.78 -103.24 -21.39
N LYS A 67 20.84 -103.06 -22.17
CA LYS A 67 21.42 -101.73 -22.44
C LYS A 67 20.42 -100.78 -23.08
N LEU A 68 19.62 -101.27 -24.03
CA LEU A 68 18.59 -100.46 -24.66
C LEU A 68 17.51 -100.04 -23.65
N ALA A 69 17.12 -100.94 -22.74
CA ALA A 69 16.18 -100.65 -21.67
C ALA A 69 16.76 -99.62 -20.67
N GLU A 70 18.04 -99.74 -20.32
CA GLU A 70 18.77 -98.75 -19.51
C GLU A 70 18.84 -97.38 -20.20
N ASP A 71 19.14 -97.33 -21.51
CA ASP A 71 19.17 -96.09 -22.27
C ASP A 71 17.78 -95.44 -22.33
N TYR A 72 16.71 -96.24 -22.48
CA TYR A 72 15.34 -95.74 -22.44
C TYR A 72 14.92 -95.28 -21.05
N SER A 73 15.33 -95.97 -19.98
CA SER A 73 15.03 -95.54 -18.61
C SER A 73 15.72 -94.21 -18.29
N GLN A 74 17.00 -94.06 -18.68
CA GLN A 74 17.73 -92.79 -18.52
C GLN A 74 17.06 -91.64 -19.30
N LYS A 75 16.64 -91.88 -20.55
CA LYS A 75 15.92 -90.87 -21.33
C LYS A 75 14.58 -90.50 -20.69
N LEU A 76 13.84 -91.46 -20.15
CA LEU A 76 12.59 -91.20 -19.42
C LEU A 76 12.86 -90.36 -18.17
N GLU A 77 13.88 -90.68 -17.38
CA GLU A 77 14.26 -89.89 -16.21
C GLU A 77 14.60 -88.44 -16.56
N VAL A 78 15.37 -88.20 -17.63
CA VAL A 78 15.70 -86.85 -18.09
C VAL A 78 14.43 -86.09 -18.52
N ILE A 79 13.54 -86.73 -19.28
CA ILE A 79 12.28 -86.11 -19.70
C ILE A 79 11.40 -85.79 -18.49
N GLU A 80 11.35 -86.66 -17.49
CA GLU A 80 10.60 -86.40 -16.26
C GLU A 80 11.20 -85.23 -15.47
N GLN A 81 12.52 -85.20 -15.31
CA GLN A 81 13.23 -84.08 -14.68
C GLN A 81 12.93 -82.76 -15.40
N ASP A 82 13.08 -82.72 -16.73
CA ASP A 82 12.77 -81.55 -17.55
C ASP A 82 11.31 -81.13 -17.42
N ARG A 83 10.38 -82.07 -17.41
CA ARG A 83 8.96 -81.80 -17.17
C ARG A 83 8.72 -81.15 -15.81
N HIS A 84 9.34 -81.68 -14.75
CA HIS A 84 9.23 -81.11 -13.41
C HIS A 84 9.84 -79.71 -13.33
N LEU A 85 10.99 -79.51 -13.98
CA LEU A 85 11.69 -78.22 -14.05
C LEU A 85 10.87 -77.18 -14.82
N LEU A 86 10.28 -77.55 -15.96
CA LEU A 86 9.39 -76.70 -16.75
C LEU A 86 8.12 -76.33 -16.00
N ARG A 87 7.49 -77.28 -15.28
CA ARG A 87 6.32 -76.98 -14.43
C ARG A 87 6.66 -75.98 -13.34
N ARG A 88 7.83 -76.12 -12.69
CA ARG A 88 8.29 -75.18 -11.67
C ARG A 88 8.55 -73.80 -12.28
N LYS A 89 9.23 -73.72 -13.42
CA LYS A 89 9.47 -72.46 -14.14
C LYS A 89 8.17 -71.77 -14.54
N LEU A 90 7.19 -72.53 -15.04
CA LEU A 90 5.88 -72.00 -15.38
C LEU A 90 5.19 -71.44 -14.13
N ALA A 91 5.18 -72.18 -13.03
CA ALA A 91 4.58 -71.74 -11.77
C ALA A 91 5.26 -70.48 -11.21
N THR A 92 6.60 -70.38 -11.27
CA THR A 92 7.29 -69.16 -10.84
C THR A 92 6.95 -67.96 -11.72
N THR A 93 6.95 -68.14 -13.05
CA THR A 93 6.57 -67.04 -13.96
C THR A 93 5.11 -66.63 -13.81
N GLN A 94 4.22 -67.59 -13.52
CA GLN A 94 2.82 -67.32 -13.25
C GLN A 94 2.67 -66.51 -11.95
N ALA A 95 3.35 -66.91 -10.87
CA ALA A 95 3.33 -66.18 -9.61
C ALA A 95 3.87 -64.75 -9.77
N GLU A 96 4.96 -64.55 -10.52
CA GLU A 96 5.47 -63.20 -10.84
C GLU A 96 4.47 -62.35 -11.65
N CYS A 97 3.73 -62.97 -12.59
CA CYS A 97 2.68 -62.28 -13.32
C CYS A 97 1.52 -61.92 -12.39
N GLU A 98 1.12 -62.81 -11.48
CA GLU A 98 0.08 -62.56 -10.48
C GLU A 98 0.47 -61.43 -9.52
N THR A 99 1.73 -61.37 -9.06
CA THR A 99 2.21 -60.25 -8.23
C THR A 99 2.18 -58.93 -9.00
N ARG A 100 2.67 -58.90 -10.25
CA ARG A 100 2.60 -57.69 -11.10
C ARG A 100 1.17 -57.26 -11.36
N LEU A 101 0.24 -58.19 -11.55
CA LEU A 101 -1.18 -57.87 -11.70
C LEU A 101 -1.76 -57.25 -10.43
N LEU A 102 -1.41 -57.78 -9.25
CA LEU A 102 -1.86 -57.23 -7.97
C LEU A 102 -1.30 -55.83 -7.70
N GLU A 103 -0.03 -55.59 -8.03
CA GLU A 103 0.62 -54.27 -7.97
C GLU A 103 -0.09 -53.27 -8.87
N LEU A 104 -0.27 -53.59 -10.17
CA LEU A 104 -0.97 -52.71 -11.10
C LEU A 104 -2.44 -52.48 -10.70
N GLN A 105 -3.11 -53.48 -10.15
CA GLN A 105 -4.46 -53.30 -9.60
C GLN A 105 -4.47 -52.38 -8.38
N ALA A 106 -3.46 -52.45 -7.51
CA ALA A 106 -3.31 -51.53 -6.39
C ALA A 106 -3.05 -50.10 -6.88
N ASP A 107 -2.18 -49.93 -7.86
CA ASP A 107 -1.89 -48.64 -8.49
C ASP A 107 -3.13 -48.01 -9.12
N ILE A 108 -3.94 -48.81 -9.84
CA ILE A 108 -5.21 -48.33 -10.41
C ILE A 108 -6.16 -47.85 -9.32
N ARG A 109 -6.31 -48.61 -8.23
CA ARG A 109 -7.18 -48.21 -7.10
C ARG A 109 -6.68 -46.93 -6.44
N GLU A 110 -5.37 -46.79 -6.27
CA GLU A 110 -4.77 -45.60 -5.68
C GLU A 110 -4.93 -44.37 -6.59
N LEU A 111 -4.71 -44.53 -7.89
CA LEU A 111 -4.96 -43.46 -8.87
C LEU A 111 -6.44 -43.06 -8.89
N GLN A 112 -7.36 -44.02 -8.84
CA GLN A 112 -8.80 -43.74 -8.73
C GLN A 112 -9.14 -42.97 -7.44
N ARG A 113 -8.55 -43.34 -6.30
CA ARG A 113 -8.72 -42.64 -5.02
C ARG A 113 -8.20 -41.20 -5.12
N VAL A 114 -6.98 -41.00 -5.62
CA VAL A 114 -6.36 -39.68 -5.77
C VAL A 114 -7.17 -38.81 -6.73
N ILE A 115 -7.66 -39.35 -7.86
CA ILE A 115 -8.53 -38.62 -8.78
C ILE A 115 -9.81 -38.18 -8.06
N GLY A 116 -10.48 -39.10 -7.34
CA GLY A 116 -11.69 -38.77 -6.58
C GLY A 116 -11.46 -37.68 -5.52
N GLU A 117 -10.34 -37.72 -4.80
CA GLU A 117 -9.96 -36.69 -3.83
C GLU A 117 -9.69 -35.34 -4.49
N LYS A 118 -9.00 -35.32 -5.63
CA LYS A 118 -8.74 -34.10 -6.40
C LYS A 118 -10.02 -33.51 -6.98
N GLU A 119 -10.94 -34.34 -7.48
CA GLU A 119 -12.26 -33.89 -7.94
C GLU A 119 -13.08 -33.29 -6.80
N ASN A 120 -13.09 -33.93 -5.63
CA ASN A 120 -13.80 -33.40 -4.46
C ASN A 120 -13.19 -32.10 -3.95
N SER A 121 -11.86 -32.01 -3.89
CA SER A 121 -11.14 -30.78 -3.56
C SER A 121 -11.43 -29.67 -4.56
N MET A 122 -11.44 -29.97 -5.86
CA MET A 122 -11.79 -29.02 -6.92
C MET A 122 -13.23 -28.52 -6.76
N LYS A 123 -14.21 -29.42 -6.56
CA LYS A 123 -15.61 -29.05 -6.32
C LYS A 123 -15.77 -28.18 -5.07
N GLN A 124 -14.99 -28.44 -4.02
CA GLN A 124 -15.02 -27.63 -2.80
C GLN A 124 -14.46 -26.23 -3.04
N VAL A 125 -13.31 -26.12 -3.72
CA VAL A 125 -12.71 -24.83 -4.10
C VAL A 125 -13.64 -24.06 -5.04
N GLU A 126 -14.34 -24.71 -5.97
CA GLU A 126 -15.34 -24.07 -6.83
C GLU A 126 -16.53 -23.54 -6.03
N LYS A 127 -17.03 -24.29 -5.04
CA LYS A 127 -18.08 -23.81 -4.13
C LYS A 127 -17.64 -22.58 -3.33
N GLU A 128 -16.43 -22.60 -2.80
CA GLU A 128 -15.85 -21.48 -2.05
C GLU A 128 -15.64 -20.25 -2.94
N LYS A 129 -15.14 -20.45 -4.17
CA LYS A 129 -15.04 -19.38 -5.18
C LYS A 129 -16.40 -18.79 -5.52
N ASN A 130 -17.40 -19.63 -5.75
CA ASN A 130 -18.76 -19.18 -6.06
C ASN A 130 -19.37 -18.43 -4.87
N ALA A 131 -19.15 -18.88 -3.63
CA ALA A 131 -19.58 -18.17 -2.43
C ALA A 131 -18.93 -16.77 -2.33
N LEU A 132 -17.62 -16.68 -2.54
CA LEU A 132 -16.90 -15.40 -2.56
C LEU A 132 -17.40 -14.47 -3.68
N ILE A 133 -17.69 -15.00 -4.86
CA ILE A 133 -18.28 -14.23 -5.97
C ILE A 133 -19.64 -13.67 -5.53
N VAL A 134 -20.51 -14.48 -4.93
CA VAL A 134 -21.81 -14.02 -4.43
C VAL A 134 -21.63 -12.91 -3.40
N GLU A 135 -20.77 -13.09 -2.40
CA GLU A 135 -20.49 -12.06 -1.38
C GLU A 135 -19.97 -10.75 -1.99
N LEU A 136 -19.01 -10.82 -2.92
CA LEU A 136 -18.49 -9.65 -3.61
C LEU A 136 -19.56 -8.98 -4.48
N THR A 137 -20.43 -9.76 -5.14
CA THR A 137 -21.53 -9.19 -5.94
C THR A 137 -22.57 -8.50 -5.05
N GLU A 138 -22.91 -9.07 -3.90
CA GLU A 138 -23.80 -8.44 -2.93
C GLU A 138 -23.20 -7.15 -2.36
N GLN A 139 -21.92 -7.15 -2.00
CA GLN A 139 -21.23 -5.95 -1.52
C GLN A 139 -21.22 -4.86 -2.58
N ASN A 140 -20.91 -5.20 -3.83
CA ASN A 140 -20.96 -4.25 -4.94
C ASN A 140 -22.37 -3.70 -5.19
N GLN A 141 -23.41 -4.55 -5.08
CA GLN A 141 -24.81 -4.10 -5.17
C GLN A 141 -25.19 -3.15 -4.03
N ARG A 142 -24.78 -3.44 -2.78
CA ARG A 142 -25.01 -2.58 -1.61
C ARG A 142 -24.31 -1.22 -1.77
N LEU A 143 -23.03 -1.22 -2.16
CA LEU A 143 -22.29 0.02 -2.41
C LEU A 143 -22.93 0.83 -3.56
N THR A 144 -23.36 0.16 -4.63
CA THR A 144 -24.07 0.80 -5.75
C THR A 144 -25.40 1.42 -5.28
N ALA A 145 -26.13 0.76 -4.39
CA ALA A 145 -27.35 1.30 -3.81
C ALA A 145 -27.07 2.53 -2.94
N GLN A 146 -26.05 2.49 -2.08
CA GLN A 146 -25.63 3.63 -1.27
C GLN A 146 -25.19 4.82 -2.12
N ILE A 147 -24.43 4.58 -3.20
CA ILE A 147 -24.06 5.64 -4.15
C ILE A 147 -25.32 6.24 -4.78
N LYS A 148 -26.28 5.43 -5.23
CA LYS A 148 -27.55 5.91 -5.79
C LYS A 148 -28.38 6.72 -4.79
N GLU A 149 -28.35 6.35 -3.52
CA GLU A 149 -29.01 7.13 -2.45
C GLU A 149 -28.30 8.46 -2.22
N SER A 150 -26.96 8.45 -2.16
CA SER A 150 -26.14 9.67 -2.05
C SER A 150 -26.37 10.61 -3.22
N THR A 151 -26.38 10.11 -4.46
CA THR A 151 -26.62 10.95 -5.65
C THR A 151 -28.03 11.55 -5.63
N LYS A 152 -29.05 10.81 -5.17
CA LYS A 152 -30.40 11.36 -4.99
C LYS A 152 -30.43 12.48 -3.95
N LEU A 153 -29.71 12.34 -2.84
CA LEU A 153 -29.61 13.38 -1.83
C LEU A 153 -28.86 14.61 -2.37
N GLU A 154 -27.78 14.42 -3.13
CA GLU A 154 -27.09 15.51 -3.82
C GLU A 154 -27.99 16.22 -4.84
N GLU A 155 -28.78 15.48 -5.63
CA GLU A 155 -29.79 16.05 -6.53
C GLU A 155 -30.84 16.87 -5.76
N GLN A 156 -31.31 16.38 -4.62
CA GLN A 156 -32.26 17.13 -3.78
C GLN A 156 -31.64 18.42 -3.22
N LEU A 157 -30.41 18.34 -2.71
CA LEU A 157 -29.70 19.50 -2.17
C LEU A 157 -29.36 20.53 -3.26
N THR A 158 -28.99 20.08 -4.47
CA THR A 158 -28.74 20.97 -5.60
C THR A 158 -30.01 21.67 -6.06
N ILE A 159 -31.16 20.99 -6.09
CA ILE A 159 -32.47 21.62 -6.34
C ILE A 159 -32.79 22.66 -5.27
N GLN A 160 -32.58 22.34 -3.98
CA GLN A 160 -32.80 23.29 -2.89
C GLN A 160 -31.88 24.52 -3.00
N LEU A 161 -30.59 24.31 -3.27
CA LEU A 161 -29.63 25.39 -3.50
C LEU A 161 -30.03 26.26 -4.70
N GLN A 162 -30.49 25.65 -5.79
CA GLN A 162 -30.98 26.39 -6.95
C GLN A 162 -32.23 27.21 -6.58
N GLY A 163 -33.17 26.64 -5.83
CA GLY A 163 -34.34 27.37 -5.33
C GLY A 163 -33.97 28.56 -4.44
N MET A 164 -32.98 28.41 -3.56
CA MET A 164 -32.48 29.50 -2.72
C MET A 164 -31.75 30.57 -3.54
N LYS A 165 -30.96 30.18 -4.56
CA LYS A 165 -30.33 31.11 -5.49
C LYS A 165 -31.36 31.90 -6.29
N ASP A 166 -32.41 31.24 -6.79
CA ASP A 166 -33.49 31.89 -7.52
C ASP A 166 -34.27 32.85 -6.60
N GLN A 167 -34.51 32.48 -5.34
CA GLN A 167 -35.12 33.38 -4.36
C GLN A 167 -34.25 34.62 -4.08
N ALA A 168 -32.94 34.44 -3.90
CA ALA A 168 -32.01 35.55 -3.72
C ALA A 168 -31.95 36.43 -4.97
N SER A 169 -31.97 35.83 -6.17
CA SER A 169 -32.02 36.55 -7.44
C SER A 169 -33.30 37.39 -7.55
N ARG A 170 -34.47 36.82 -7.22
CA ARG A 170 -35.76 37.55 -7.19
C ARG A 170 -35.76 38.70 -6.20
N ARG A 171 -35.20 38.50 -4.99
CA ARG A 171 -35.05 39.58 -4.00
C ARG A 171 -34.12 40.67 -4.51
N ARG A 172 -33.01 40.30 -5.16
CA ARG A 172 -32.07 41.25 -5.77
C ARG A 172 -32.71 42.05 -6.90
N THR A 173 -33.48 41.43 -7.80
CA THR A 173 -34.20 42.16 -8.86
C THR A 173 -35.28 43.06 -8.28
N SER A 174 -36.06 42.59 -7.31
CA SER A 174 -37.04 43.44 -6.61
C SER A 174 -36.39 44.64 -5.91
N LEU A 175 -35.24 44.44 -5.26
CA LEU A 175 -34.49 45.53 -4.65
C LEU A 175 -33.93 46.50 -5.70
N GLN A 176 -33.47 46.00 -6.84
CA GLN A 176 -33.07 46.82 -7.98
C GLN A 176 -34.23 47.65 -8.54
N ASP A 177 -35.43 47.07 -8.63
CA ASP A 177 -36.64 47.78 -9.07
C ASP A 177 -37.00 48.89 -8.08
N HIS A 178 -36.95 48.62 -6.77
CA HIS A 178 -37.14 49.64 -5.74
C HIS A 178 -36.08 50.73 -5.79
N GLN A 179 -34.81 50.37 -6.02
CA GLN A 179 -33.72 51.33 -6.16
C GLN A 179 -33.94 52.23 -7.36
N SER A 180 -34.31 51.68 -8.53
CA SER A 180 -34.63 52.49 -9.71
C SER A 180 -35.83 53.41 -9.48
N SER A 181 -36.84 52.95 -8.75
CA SER A 181 -37.99 53.79 -8.36
C SER A 181 -37.57 54.93 -7.43
N LEU A 182 -36.65 54.69 -6.50
CA LEU A 182 -36.08 55.72 -5.63
C LEU A 182 -35.21 56.71 -6.39
N GLU A 183 -34.46 56.27 -7.40
CA GLU A 183 -33.68 57.14 -8.28
C GLU A 183 -34.60 58.10 -9.05
N VAL A 184 -35.71 57.60 -9.62
CA VAL A 184 -36.72 58.45 -10.27
C VAL A 184 -37.31 59.49 -9.31
N LEU A 185 -37.72 59.07 -8.11
CA LEU A 185 -38.25 60.00 -7.10
C LEU A 185 -37.19 61.03 -6.65
N ARG A 186 -35.93 60.62 -6.55
CA ARG A 186 -34.83 61.54 -6.22
C ARG A 186 -34.62 62.56 -7.32
N ASP A 187 -34.70 62.16 -8.58
CA ASP A 187 -34.60 63.06 -9.73
C ASP A 187 -35.79 64.03 -9.77
N GLU A 188 -37.00 63.54 -9.49
CA GLU A 188 -38.19 64.40 -9.34
C GLU A 188 -38.02 65.44 -8.23
N ILE A 189 -37.53 65.05 -7.06
CA ILE A 189 -37.22 65.98 -5.96
C ILE A 189 -36.17 67.00 -6.38
N CYS A 190 -35.12 66.57 -7.09
CA CYS A 190 -34.08 67.47 -7.60
C CYS A 190 -34.69 68.51 -8.55
N MET A 191 -35.47 68.07 -9.54
CA MET A 191 -36.17 68.95 -10.48
C MET A 191 -37.13 69.92 -9.76
N MET A 192 -37.85 69.45 -8.74
CA MET A 192 -38.74 70.31 -7.94
C MET A 192 -37.94 71.30 -7.08
N SER A 193 -36.80 70.90 -6.54
CA SER A 193 -35.90 71.77 -5.79
C SER A 193 -35.29 72.85 -6.68
N GLU A 194 -34.86 72.51 -7.89
CA GLU A 194 -34.35 73.45 -8.88
C GLU A 194 -35.43 74.48 -9.25
N LYS A 195 -36.63 74.02 -9.59
CA LYS A 195 -37.79 74.90 -9.84
C LYS A 195 -38.08 75.81 -8.65
N LYS A 196 -38.02 75.29 -7.42
CA LYS A 196 -38.16 76.10 -6.20
C LYS A 196 -37.08 77.18 -6.14
N THR A 197 -35.80 76.84 -6.31
CA THR A 197 -34.71 77.82 -6.27
C THR A 197 -34.82 78.87 -7.39
N GLU A 198 -35.35 78.50 -8.56
CA GLU A 198 -35.60 79.43 -9.65
C GLU A 198 -36.74 80.40 -9.34
N LEU A 199 -37.83 79.92 -8.74
CA LEU A 199 -38.90 80.77 -8.24
C LEU A 199 -38.43 81.69 -7.11
N GLU A 200 -37.61 81.18 -6.18
CA GLU A 200 -37.00 81.99 -5.12
C GLU A 200 -36.10 83.09 -5.71
N ARG A 201 -35.25 82.77 -6.70
CA ARG A 201 -34.47 83.77 -7.44
C ARG A 201 -35.37 84.82 -8.11
N ARG A 202 -36.46 84.40 -8.74
CA ARG A 202 -37.42 85.31 -9.38
C ARG A 202 -38.09 86.23 -8.36
N ILE A 203 -38.49 85.70 -7.20
CA ILE A 203 -39.03 86.51 -6.10
C ILE A 203 -38.00 87.55 -5.66
N VAL A 204 -36.74 87.15 -5.43
CA VAL A 204 -35.66 88.07 -5.04
C VAL A 204 -35.49 89.20 -6.04
N THR A 205 -35.47 88.89 -7.35
CA THR A 205 -35.36 89.93 -8.40
C THR A 205 -36.56 90.87 -8.42
N MET A 206 -37.79 90.37 -8.22
CA MET A 206 -38.99 91.21 -8.15
C MET A 206 -39.00 92.08 -6.89
N THR A 207 -38.50 91.57 -5.76
CA THR A 207 -38.33 92.38 -4.54
C THR A 207 -37.26 93.46 -4.73
N GLN A 208 -36.13 93.15 -5.36
CA GLN A 208 -35.12 94.16 -5.68
C GLN A 208 -35.69 95.25 -6.59
N GLN A 209 -36.45 94.87 -7.63
CA GLN A 209 -37.13 95.84 -8.50
C GLN A 209 -38.13 96.71 -7.70
N ARG A 210 -38.95 96.11 -6.85
CA ARG A 210 -39.84 96.85 -5.94
C ARG A 210 -39.07 97.82 -5.04
N ASP A 211 -37.94 97.38 -4.47
CA ASP A 211 -37.12 98.19 -3.58
C ASP A 211 -36.47 99.37 -4.33
N THR A 212 -36.00 99.15 -5.57
CA THR A 212 -35.52 100.26 -6.43
C THR A 212 -36.62 101.26 -6.79
N LEU A 213 -37.84 100.78 -7.07
CA LEU A 213 -38.98 101.64 -7.36
C LEU A 213 -39.44 102.42 -6.14
N THR A 214 -39.33 101.85 -4.94
CA THR A 214 -39.65 102.55 -3.69
C THR A 214 -38.60 103.62 -3.38
N VAL A 215 -37.31 103.35 -3.56
CA VAL A 215 -36.27 104.40 -3.46
C VAL A 215 -36.50 105.51 -4.48
N ALA A 216 -36.78 105.18 -5.75
CA ALA A 216 -37.09 106.19 -6.76
C ALA A 216 -38.36 107.01 -6.43
N LEU A 217 -39.35 106.38 -5.80
CA LEU A 217 -40.54 107.06 -5.30
C LEU A 217 -40.19 108.01 -4.14
N GLU A 218 -39.37 107.57 -3.19
CA GLU A 218 -38.87 108.40 -2.08
C GLU A 218 -38.09 109.62 -2.59
N GLU A 219 -37.15 109.43 -3.52
CA GLU A 219 -36.41 110.52 -4.16
C GLU A 219 -37.35 111.50 -4.91
N ALA A 220 -38.36 110.98 -5.61
CA ALA A 220 -39.36 111.81 -6.27
C ALA A 220 -40.19 112.61 -5.24
N THR A 221 -40.57 112.00 -4.11
CA THR A 221 -41.27 112.70 -3.03
C THR A 221 -40.40 113.77 -2.36
N ASP A 222 -39.11 113.51 -2.13
CA ASP A 222 -38.16 114.51 -1.62
C ASP A 222 -38.01 115.67 -2.59
N ARG A 223 -37.95 115.39 -3.90
CA ARG A 223 -37.91 116.43 -4.92
C ARG A 223 -39.19 117.25 -4.96
N ILE A 224 -40.35 116.63 -4.79
CA ILE A 224 -41.63 117.34 -4.63
C ILE A 224 -41.56 118.23 -3.39
N MET A 225 -41.14 117.72 -2.24
CA MET A 225 -41.01 118.51 -1.01
C MET A 225 -40.04 119.69 -1.16
N PHE A 226 -38.91 119.49 -1.84
CA PHE A 226 -37.95 120.55 -2.13
C PHE A 226 -38.55 121.63 -3.05
N LEU A 227 -39.23 121.24 -4.13
CA LEU A 227 -39.90 122.17 -5.02
C LEU A 227 -41.04 122.92 -4.31
N GLU A 228 -41.81 122.25 -3.46
CA GLU A 228 -42.82 122.91 -2.62
C GLU A 228 -42.18 123.92 -1.66
N ARG A 229 -41.02 123.60 -1.07
CA ARG A 229 -40.27 124.53 -0.22
C ARG A 229 -39.76 125.73 -1.01
N GLN A 230 -39.16 125.51 -2.19
CA GLN A 230 -38.75 126.60 -3.07
C GLN A 230 -39.94 127.48 -3.48
N LEU A 231 -41.10 126.88 -3.76
CA LEU A 231 -42.32 127.63 -4.06
C LEU A 231 -42.76 128.49 -2.86
N ARG A 232 -42.73 127.94 -1.64
CA ARG A 232 -43.03 128.70 -0.40
C ARG A 232 -42.01 129.83 -0.17
N GLU A 233 -40.72 129.57 -0.40
CA GLU A 233 -39.64 130.57 -0.30
C GLU A 233 -39.80 131.68 -1.35
N GLN A 234 -40.08 131.35 -2.61
CA GLN A 234 -40.39 132.33 -3.66
C GLN A 234 -41.66 133.11 -3.36
N GLN A 235 -42.72 132.47 -2.86
CA GLN A 235 -43.93 133.16 -2.41
C GLN A 235 -43.62 134.13 -1.26
N MET A 236 -42.77 133.74 -0.30
CA MET A 236 -42.32 134.60 0.77
C MET A 236 -41.47 135.77 0.23
N GLN A 237 -40.54 135.51 -0.69
CA GLN A 237 -39.70 136.52 -1.32
C GLN A 237 -40.54 137.51 -2.15
N MET A 238 -41.56 137.04 -2.84
CA MET A 238 -42.57 137.87 -3.52
C MET A 238 -43.36 138.72 -2.53
N ARG A 239 -43.71 138.19 -1.34
CA ARG A 239 -44.37 138.99 -0.29
C ARG A 239 -43.44 140.06 0.28
N VAL A 240 -42.18 139.72 0.56
CA VAL A 240 -41.19 140.66 1.07
C VAL A 240 -40.92 141.76 0.04
N SER A 241 -40.67 141.41 -1.22
CA SER A 241 -40.48 142.42 -2.28
C SER A 241 -41.73 143.28 -2.50
N HIS A 242 -42.93 142.71 -2.31
CA HIS A 242 -44.17 143.50 -2.31
C HIS A 242 -44.21 144.50 -1.13
N SER A 243 -43.85 144.06 0.08
CA SER A 243 -43.74 144.93 1.27
C SER A 243 -42.67 146.01 1.08
N GLU A 244 -41.48 145.66 0.56
CA GLU A 244 -40.41 146.62 0.26
C GLU A 244 -40.84 147.63 -0.82
N LEU A 245 -41.59 147.19 -1.84
CA LEU A 245 -42.17 148.10 -2.83
C LEU A 245 -43.23 149.02 -2.22
N GLU A 246 -44.03 148.55 -1.26
CA GLU A 246 -44.96 149.39 -0.50
C GLU A 246 -44.21 150.39 0.39
N GLU A 247 -43.15 149.96 1.08
CA GLU A 247 -42.27 150.83 1.86
C GLU A 247 -41.59 151.88 0.99
N LEU A 248 -41.01 151.50 -0.16
CA LEU A 248 -40.42 152.42 -1.13
C LEU A 248 -41.45 153.36 -1.77
N ARG A 249 -42.68 152.90 -2.01
CA ARG A 249 -43.78 153.78 -2.44
C ARG A 249 -44.15 154.78 -1.36
N SER A 250 -44.19 154.37 -0.10
CA SER A 250 -44.46 155.27 1.03
C SER A 250 -43.29 156.25 1.28
N ALA A 251 -42.04 155.80 1.14
CA ALA A 251 -40.84 156.62 1.20
C ALA A 251 -40.79 157.65 0.06
N ASN A 252 -41.11 157.25 -1.18
CA ASN A 252 -41.31 158.19 -2.31
C ASN A 252 -42.46 159.16 -2.06
N GLY A 253 -43.55 158.71 -1.41
CA GLY A 253 -44.63 159.59 -0.97
C GLY A 253 -44.14 160.66 0.01
N SER A 254 -43.30 160.28 0.98
CA SER A 254 -42.72 161.20 1.97
C SER A 254 -41.62 162.12 1.43
N LEU A 255 -40.94 161.70 0.36
CA LEU A 255 -39.93 162.51 -0.36
C LEU A 255 -40.56 163.42 -1.42
N GLY A 256 -41.76 163.10 -1.91
CA GLY A 256 -42.55 163.96 -2.80
C GLY A 256 -43.05 165.26 -2.16
N GLU A 257 -43.25 165.28 -0.83
CA GLU A 257 -43.65 166.50 -0.10
C GLU A 257 -42.49 167.47 0.19
N LYS A 258 -41.23 167.06 -0.02
CA LYS A 258 -40.05 167.89 0.29
C LYS A 258 -39.20 168.28 -0.92
N LEU A 259 -39.67 168.04 -2.14
CA LEU A 259 -38.98 168.38 -3.39
C LEU A 259 -39.82 169.26 -4.34
N SER A 260 -40.45 170.31 -3.80
CA SER A 260 -41.04 171.44 -4.55
C SER A 260 -40.42 172.79 -4.17
N GLN A 261 -39.11 172.81 -3.85
CA GLN A 261 -38.26 174.00 -3.85
C GLN A 261 -36.83 173.61 -4.27
N PHE A 262 -36.46 174.03 -5.49
CA PHE A 262 -35.14 173.90 -6.15
C PHE A 262 -34.67 172.45 -6.34
N GLY A 263 -34.35 171.97 -7.54
CA GLY A 263 -33.51 172.58 -8.57
C GLY A 263 -32.23 171.72 -8.68
N SER A 264 -32.10 170.97 -9.79
CA SER A 264 -30.94 170.34 -10.46
C SER A 264 -29.50 170.71 -9.99
N PRO A 265 -28.40 170.03 -10.44
CA PRO A 265 -28.23 168.82 -11.27
C PRO A 265 -27.06 167.87 -10.81
N SER A 266 -26.76 166.84 -11.62
CA SER A 266 -25.42 166.27 -11.99
C SER A 266 -24.47 165.59 -10.98
N GLY A 267 -23.85 164.48 -11.45
CA GLY A 267 -22.54 163.93 -11.05
C GLY A 267 -22.59 162.71 -10.12
N GLU A 268 -21.71 161.71 -10.15
CA GLU A 268 -20.70 161.17 -11.08
C GLU A 268 -20.09 159.93 -10.37
N GLU A 269 -19.81 158.88 -11.15
CA GLU A 269 -18.76 157.84 -11.07
C GLU A 269 -18.25 157.19 -9.75
N ARG A 270 -18.10 155.83 -9.81
CA ARG A 270 -16.95 154.95 -9.44
C ARG A 270 -17.49 153.51 -9.19
N SER A 271 -16.85 152.38 -9.50
CA SER A 271 -15.49 152.04 -9.96
C SER A 271 -15.49 150.57 -10.44
N LEU A 272 -14.65 150.29 -11.44
CA LEU A 272 -14.31 148.98 -12.02
C LEU A 272 -13.51 148.07 -11.07
N HIS A 273 -13.57 146.75 -11.31
CA HIS A 273 -12.50 145.72 -11.36
C HIS A 273 -13.20 144.36 -11.61
N SER A 274 -13.05 143.59 -12.70
CA SER A 274 -11.91 142.98 -13.43
C SER A 274 -11.08 141.93 -12.67
N GLU A 275 -11.27 140.68 -13.13
CA GLU A 275 -10.27 139.63 -13.43
C GLU A 275 -9.72 138.65 -12.36
N MET A 276 -9.46 137.43 -12.90
CA MET A 276 -8.53 136.36 -12.51
C MET A 276 -8.94 135.42 -11.36
N GLU A 277 -9.16 134.12 -11.61
CA GLU A 277 -8.22 133.03 -11.97
C GLU A 277 -7.56 132.34 -10.76
N CYS A 278 -7.32 131.04 -10.98
CA CYS A 278 -6.49 130.07 -10.24
C CYS A 278 -7.08 129.40 -9.00
N ASP A 279 -6.76 128.16 -8.67
CA ASP A 279 -6.35 126.91 -9.34
C ASP A 279 -6.16 125.89 -8.18
N ASP A 280 -5.78 124.66 -8.52
CA ASP A 280 -5.04 123.71 -7.68
C ASP A 280 -5.78 122.87 -6.61
N SER A 281 -5.98 121.58 -6.92
CA SER A 281 -4.99 120.54 -6.54
C SER A 281 -5.49 119.11 -6.85
N ILE A 282 -4.96 118.53 -7.93
CA ILE A 282 -4.16 117.28 -7.98
C ILE A 282 -4.74 115.97 -7.34
N LEU A 283 -4.81 114.95 -8.22
CA LEU A 283 -4.98 113.47 -8.13
C LEU A 283 -4.00 112.77 -7.12
N PRO A 284 -3.81 111.42 -7.02
CA PRO A 284 -4.35 110.23 -7.75
C PRO A 284 -4.69 108.98 -6.86
N GLN A 285 -5.49 108.00 -7.33
CA GLN A 285 -5.15 106.63 -7.86
C GLN A 285 -4.58 105.57 -6.88
N GLY A 286 -5.30 104.43 -6.80
CA GLY A 286 -4.75 103.05 -6.62
C GLY A 286 -4.54 102.49 -5.20
N ASP A 287 -5.21 101.37 -4.85
CA ASP A 287 -4.54 100.09 -4.53
C ASP A 287 -5.52 99.00 -4.04
N GLU A 288 -5.72 98.00 -4.91
CA GLU A 288 -6.39 96.72 -4.67
C GLU A 288 -5.52 95.71 -3.86
N PHE A 289 -4.60 96.18 -3.00
CA PHE A 289 -3.62 95.31 -2.32
C PHE A 289 -3.91 95.02 -0.84
N HIS A 290 -5.01 95.54 -0.26
CA HIS A 290 -5.30 95.44 1.18
C HIS A 290 -6.47 94.52 1.59
N GLN A 291 -7.33 94.05 0.68
CA GLN A 291 -8.38 93.07 1.04
C GLN A 291 -7.93 91.61 0.84
N LEU A 292 -7.01 91.35 -0.09
CA LEU A 292 -6.47 90.00 -0.36
C LEU A 292 -5.59 89.47 0.79
N LYS A 293 -5.01 90.35 1.62
CA LYS A 293 -4.22 89.96 2.81
C LYS A 293 -5.07 89.44 3.98
N VAL A 294 -6.35 89.81 4.05
CA VAL A 294 -7.25 89.38 5.14
C VAL A 294 -7.80 87.97 4.89
N GLU A 295 -7.97 87.56 3.64
CA GLU A 295 -8.47 86.22 3.30
C GLU A 295 -7.38 85.12 3.32
N ILE A 296 -6.12 85.46 3.03
CA ILE A 296 -5.00 84.49 3.09
C ILE A 296 -4.71 84.00 4.53
N VAL A 297 -4.94 84.83 5.54
CA VAL A 297 -4.74 84.47 6.97
C VAL A 297 -5.86 83.55 7.48
N SER A 298 -7.10 83.77 7.04
CA SER A 298 -8.28 82.92 7.38
C SER A 298 -8.15 81.48 6.85
N VAL A 299 -7.53 81.30 5.67
CA VAL A 299 -7.31 79.99 5.06
C VAL A 299 -6.13 79.24 5.71
N TYR A 300 -5.13 79.95 6.23
CA TYR A 300 -3.99 79.35 6.93
C TYR A 300 -4.37 78.73 8.30
N ASP A 301 -5.24 79.38 9.07
CA ASP A 301 -5.67 78.86 10.39
C ASP A 301 -6.61 77.65 10.30
N ARG A 302 -7.42 77.56 9.22
CA ARG A 302 -8.35 76.44 9.01
C ARG A 302 -7.64 75.15 8.57
N VAL A 303 -6.51 75.27 7.87
CA VAL A 303 -5.67 74.13 7.45
C VAL A 303 -4.79 73.62 8.61
N ARG A 304 -4.42 74.48 9.57
CA ARG A 304 -3.65 74.11 10.77
C ARG A 304 -4.49 73.31 11.79
N ALA A 305 -5.78 73.61 11.92
CA ALA A 305 -6.71 72.88 12.78
C ALA A 305 -6.95 71.42 12.31
N VAL A 306 -6.98 71.18 11.00
CA VAL A 306 -7.17 69.84 10.42
C VAL A 306 -5.92 68.96 10.56
N CYS A 307 -4.72 69.56 10.52
CA CYS A 307 -3.45 68.83 10.76
C CYS A 307 -3.23 68.40 12.22
N HIS A 308 -3.79 69.11 13.20
CA HIS A 308 -3.71 68.70 14.62
C HIS A 308 -4.66 67.54 14.95
N SER A 309 -5.86 67.51 14.36
CA SER A 309 -6.83 66.42 14.56
C SER A 309 -6.39 65.09 13.93
N LEU A 310 -5.57 65.13 12.87
CA LEU A 310 -4.99 63.95 12.22
C LEU A 310 -3.79 63.38 13.00
N LYS A 311 -3.03 64.20 13.75
CA LYS A 311 -1.91 63.74 14.60
C LYS A 311 -2.34 63.06 15.91
N GLN A 312 -3.55 63.31 16.39
CA GLN A 312 -4.07 62.73 17.65
C GLN A 312 -4.77 61.37 17.46
N ARG A 313 -5.06 60.96 16.21
CA ARG A 313 -5.68 59.66 15.87
C ARG A 313 -4.66 58.57 15.47
N ALA A 314 -3.39 58.94 15.24
CA ALA A 314 -2.35 58.03 14.76
C ALA A 314 -1.46 57.40 15.86
N GLN A 315 -1.73 57.64 17.14
CA GLN A 315 -1.01 57.03 18.27
C GLN A 315 -1.98 56.37 19.26
N GLN A 316 -2.46 55.18 18.90
CA GLN A 316 -2.89 54.16 19.86
C GLN A 316 -2.45 52.78 19.33
N PRO A 317 -1.54 52.11 20.06
CA PRO A 317 -1.57 50.67 20.21
C PRO A 317 -1.93 50.32 21.67
N ILE A 318 -2.89 49.42 21.79
CA ILE A 318 -3.36 48.81 23.02
C ILE A 318 -2.42 47.64 23.32
N GLU A 319 -1.63 47.69 24.38
CA GLU A 319 -1.28 46.52 25.20
C GLU A 319 -1.17 46.94 26.67
N ASN A 320 -2.14 46.47 27.46
CA ASN A 320 -2.17 46.54 28.92
C ASN A 320 -1.54 45.26 29.48
N GLY A 321 -0.71 45.39 30.51
CA GLY A 321 -0.16 44.26 31.27
C GLY A 321 0.78 44.69 32.39
N VAL A 322 0.24 45.44 33.35
CA VAL A 322 0.93 46.04 34.51
C VAL A 322 1.56 45.00 35.44
N ARG A 323 2.83 45.20 35.79
CA ARG A 323 3.47 44.74 37.04
C ARG A 323 3.73 45.98 37.91
N PRO A 324 3.32 46.05 39.18
CA PRO A 324 3.66 47.19 40.03
C PRO A 324 5.05 46.98 40.65
N ASP A 325 5.98 47.86 40.32
CA ASP A 325 7.24 48.03 41.05
C ASP A 325 6.92 48.55 42.47
N ILE A 326 7.23 47.74 43.49
CA ILE A 326 7.25 48.19 44.88
C ILE A 326 8.52 49.02 45.06
N THR A 327 8.36 50.33 45.29
CA THR A 327 9.48 51.23 45.55
C THR A 327 10.05 51.01 46.96
N VAL A 328 11.37 51.25 47.09
CA VAL A 328 12.24 51.00 48.27
C VAL A 328 11.72 51.57 49.61
N HIS A 329 10.67 52.39 49.60
CA HIS A 329 10.10 53.03 50.80
C HIS A 329 8.92 52.27 51.42
N GLN A 330 8.55 51.07 50.91
CA GLN A 330 7.48 50.24 51.47
C GLN A 330 7.93 48.95 52.19
N VAL A 331 9.25 48.71 52.30
CA VAL A 331 9.77 47.55 53.05
C VAL A 331 9.68 47.82 54.55
N LYS A 332 8.58 47.41 55.18
CA LYS A 332 8.48 47.30 56.65
C LYS A 332 9.07 45.96 57.10
N VAL A 333 9.80 45.98 58.21
CA VAL A 333 10.30 44.76 58.88
C VAL A 333 9.11 43.87 59.22
N GLY A 334 9.01 42.72 58.55
CA GLY A 334 7.89 41.78 58.70
C GLY A 334 7.44 41.12 57.40
N LEU A 335 7.63 41.76 56.23
CA LEU A 335 7.28 41.19 54.92
C LEU A 335 8.11 39.94 54.57
N LEU A 336 9.38 39.93 54.95
CA LEU A 336 10.24 38.76 54.80
C LEU A 336 9.80 37.63 55.74
N THR A 337 9.31 37.97 56.94
CA THR A 337 8.85 37.00 57.93
C THR A 337 7.56 36.30 57.49
N THR A 338 6.62 37.03 56.87
CA THR A 338 5.40 36.44 56.30
C THR A 338 5.70 35.53 55.11
N ILE A 339 6.63 35.90 54.23
CA ILE A 339 7.02 35.05 53.09
C ILE A 339 7.76 33.79 53.56
N ILE A 340 8.57 33.89 54.62
CA ILE A 340 9.23 32.74 55.23
C ILE A 340 8.20 31.83 55.93
N GLN A 341 7.19 32.40 56.59
CA GLN A 341 6.12 31.63 57.23
C GLN A 341 5.26 30.88 56.20
N GLU A 342 4.90 31.53 55.08
CA GLU A 342 4.21 30.89 53.95
C GLU A 342 5.04 29.76 53.34
N LEU A 343 6.37 29.89 53.30
CA LEU A 343 7.28 28.82 52.88
C LEU A 343 7.35 27.67 53.90
N CYS A 344 7.35 27.96 55.20
CA CYS A 344 7.34 26.94 56.26
C CYS A 344 6.03 26.16 56.30
N ASP A 345 4.90 26.82 56.06
CA ASP A 345 3.58 26.19 56.02
C ASP A 345 3.46 25.29 54.78
N LEU A 346 3.96 25.73 53.62
CA LEU A 346 3.99 24.92 52.40
C LEU A 346 4.88 23.67 52.53
N VAL A 347 6.01 23.77 53.25
CA VAL A 347 6.90 22.63 53.51
C VAL A 347 6.29 21.67 54.54
N SER A 348 5.51 22.18 55.50
CA SER A 348 4.81 21.35 56.49
C SER A 348 3.62 20.61 55.88
N ASP A 349 2.89 21.22 54.94
CA ASP A 349 1.80 20.59 54.20
C ASP A 349 2.30 19.50 53.22
N LEU A 350 3.51 19.64 52.67
CA LEU A 350 4.13 18.62 51.82
C LEU A 350 4.76 17.47 52.62
N SER A 351 5.10 17.68 53.88
CA SER A 351 5.66 16.66 54.78
C SER A 351 4.61 15.99 55.67
N GLY A 352 3.37 16.50 55.69
CA GLY A 352 2.25 16.03 56.51
C GLY A 352 1.37 14.97 55.85
N GLY A 353 1.92 14.14 54.96
CA GLY A 353 1.23 12.94 54.49
C GLY A 353 1.16 11.90 55.60
N ASP A 354 -0.06 11.59 56.04
CA ASP A 354 -0.41 10.68 57.12
C ASP A 354 0.45 9.40 57.22
N TYR A 355 1.45 9.43 58.09
CA TYR A 355 1.94 8.23 58.80
C TYR A 355 1.60 8.39 60.27
N SER A 356 0.30 8.37 60.57
CA SER A 356 -0.17 8.09 61.91
C SER A 356 0.19 6.63 62.21
N THR A 357 1.21 6.46 63.03
CA THR A 357 1.61 5.24 63.74
C THR A 357 0.46 4.71 64.62
N GLY A 358 -0.62 4.24 63.99
CA GLY A 358 -1.53 3.27 64.57
C GLY A 358 -0.95 1.90 64.31
N SER A 359 -0.76 1.11 65.36
CA SER A 359 -0.33 -0.30 65.35
C SER A 359 -0.98 -1.09 64.21
N VAL A 360 -0.34 -1.14 63.04
CA VAL A 360 -0.67 -2.08 61.98
C VAL A 360 -0.16 -3.42 62.49
N CYS A 361 -1.07 -4.30 62.91
CA CYS A 361 -0.67 -5.63 63.36
C CYS A 361 0.02 -6.35 62.20
N VAL A 362 1.00 -7.23 62.48
CA VAL A 362 1.73 -7.97 61.44
C VAL A 362 0.77 -8.68 60.46
N THR A 363 -0.40 -9.10 60.95
CA THR A 363 -1.48 -9.67 60.15
C THR A 363 -2.14 -8.67 59.18
N ASP A 364 -2.23 -7.38 59.49
CA ASP A 364 -2.73 -6.37 58.55
C ASP A 364 -1.73 -6.12 57.41
N LEU A 365 -0.42 -6.07 57.71
CA LEU A 365 0.64 -5.99 56.69
C LEU A 365 0.70 -7.25 55.81
N GLU A 366 0.47 -8.44 56.38
CA GLU A 366 0.38 -9.70 55.63
C GLU A 366 -0.84 -9.71 54.70
N VAL A 367 -1.98 -9.20 55.18
CA VAL A 367 -3.19 -9.06 54.37
C VAL A 367 -3.01 -8.03 53.26
N GLU A 368 -2.35 -6.90 53.52
CA GLU A 368 -2.01 -5.90 52.49
C GLU A 368 -1.01 -6.44 51.47
N LEU A 369 0.00 -7.21 51.90
CA LEU A 369 0.95 -7.89 51.02
C LEU A 369 0.25 -8.92 50.14
N HIS A 370 -0.66 -9.74 50.68
CA HIS A 370 -1.44 -10.68 49.88
C HIS A 370 -2.36 -9.95 48.90
N ARG A 371 -3.01 -8.85 49.30
CA ARG A 371 -3.80 -8.02 48.37
C ARG A 371 -2.95 -7.43 47.26
N ALA A 372 -1.74 -6.95 47.57
CA ALA A 372 -0.79 -6.44 46.58
C ALA A 372 -0.24 -7.54 45.66
N GLN A 373 -0.02 -8.75 46.19
CA GLN A 373 0.34 -9.92 45.39
C GLN A 373 -0.80 -10.33 44.46
N GLU A 374 -2.04 -10.35 44.95
CA GLU A 374 -3.21 -10.65 44.13
C GLU A 374 -3.43 -9.62 43.03
N THR A 375 -3.18 -8.33 43.27
CA THR A 375 -3.26 -7.30 42.23
C THR A 375 -2.11 -7.42 41.23
N LEU A 376 -0.89 -7.73 41.67
CA LEU A 376 0.23 -8.03 40.78
C LEU A 376 -0.04 -9.26 39.92
N ASP A 377 -0.61 -10.34 40.47
CA ASP A 377 -0.98 -11.54 39.74
C ASP A 377 -2.09 -11.26 38.72
N LYS A 378 -3.08 -10.43 39.08
CA LYS A 378 -4.11 -9.95 38.14
C LYS A 378 -3.50 -9.13 37.01
N MET A 379 -2.64 -8.16 37.34
CA MET A 379 -1.94 -7.37 36.33
C MET A 379 -1.02 -8.23 35.45
N SER A 380 -0.36 -9.24 36.01
CA SER A 380 0.47 -10.18 35.25
C SER A 380 -0.38 -10.98 34.26
N LYS A 381 -1.51 -11.53 34.70
CA LYS A 381 -2.46 -12.25 33.83
C LYS A 381 -3.05 -11.36 32.74
N GLU A 382 -3.37 -10.10 33.07
CA GLU A 382 -3.83 -9.11 32.10
C GLU A 382 -2.74 -8.79 31.06
N MET A 383 -1.49 -8.62 31.50
CA MET A 383 -0.35 -8.40 30.60
C MET A 383 -0.11 -9.62 29.70
N GLU A 384 -0.18 -10.83 30.23
CA GLU A 384 -0.11 -12.07 29.44
C GLU A 384 -1.22 -12.12 28.39
N ALA A 385 -2.48 -11.86 28.77
CA ALA A 385 -3.60 -11.81 27.85
C ALA A 385 -3.42 -10.75 26.76
N LYS A 386 -2.87 -9.58 27.10
CA LYS A 386 -2.51 -8.52 26.12
C LYS A 386 -1.39 -8.97 25.19
N THR A 387 -0.38 -9.70 25.68
CA THR A 387 0.69 -10.22 24.83
C THR A 387 0.19 -11.29 23.87
N GLU A 388 -0.73 -12.15 24.28
CA GLU A 388 -1.36 -13.11 23.38
C GLU A 388 -2.24 -12.42 22.33
N GLU A 389 -3.00 -11.40 22.73
CA GLU A 389 -3.79 -10.60 21.79
C GLU A 389 -2.90 -9.86 20.77
N LEU A 390 -1.75 -9.34 21.20
CA LEU A 390 -0.74 -8.77 20.30
C LEU A 390 -0.17 -9.81 19.34
N LYS A 391 0.08 -11.05 19.80
CA LYS A 391 0.50 -12.16 18.92
C LYS A 391 -0.58 -12.50 17.89
N ARG A 392 -1.84 -12.66 18.31
CA ARG A 392 -2.97 -12.88 17.39
C ARG A 392 -3.10 -11.77 16.35
N ARG A 393 -2.90 -10.51 16.75
CA ARG A 393 -2.87 -9.36 15.83
C ARG A 393 -1.66 -9.38 14.90
N ALA A 394 -0.49 -9.80 15.36
CA ALA A 394 0.69 -9.95 14.51
C ALA A 394 0.47 -11.05 13.45
N ASP A 395 -0.15 -12.16 13.84
CA ASP A 395 -0.48 -13.26 12.93
C ASP A 395 -1.50 -12.82 11.87
N THR A 396 -2.54 -12.07 12.25
CA THR A 396 -3.51 -11.53 11.28
C THR A 396 -2.88 -10.48 10.36
N ILE A 397 -1.99 -9.63 10.87
CA ILE A 397 -1.22 -8.70 10.03
C ILE A 397 -0.39 -9.49 9.01
N MET A 398 0.34 -10.52 9.44
CA MET A 398 1.15 -11.35 8.55
C MET A 398 0.30 -12.05 7.48
N GLU A 399 -0.88 -12.57 7.85
CA GLU A 399 -1.82 -13.17 6.92
C GLU A 399 -2.33 -12.15 5.90
N LEU A 400 -2.72 -10.94 6.34
CA LEU A 400 -3.17 -9.87 5.48
C LEU A 400 -2.05 -9.36 4.55
N THR A 401 -0.81 -9.26 5.04
CA THR A 401 0.36 -8.92 4.22
C THR A 401 0.63 -9.96 3.15
N SER A 402 0.53 -11.25 3.49
CA SER A 402 0.65 -12.35 2.52
C SER A 402 -0.45 -12.28 1.44
N LYS A 403 -1.70 -12.08 1.85
CA LYS A 403 -2.84 -11.90 0.92
C LYS A 403 -2.64 -10.68 0.03
N LEU A 404 -2.15 -9.56 0.58
CA LEU A 404 -1.88 -8.35 -0.18
C LEU A 404 -0.78 -8.58 -1.22
N SER A 405 0.31 -9.27 -0.85
CA SER A 405 1.38 -9.63 -1.79
C SER A 405 0.90 -10.50 -2.95
N VAL A 406 0.04 -11.50 -2.68
CA VAL A 406 -0.57 -12.32 -3.74
C VAL A 406 -1.45 -11.46 -4.66
N ARG A 407 -2.26 -10.57 -4.10
CA ARG A 407 -3.14 -9.68 -4.89
C ARG A 407 -2.34 -8.67 -5.71
N GLU A 408 -1.22 -8.18 -5.20
CA GLU A 408 -0.29 -7.34 -5.95
C GLU A 408 0.31 -8.09 -7.13
N ALA A 409 0.72 -9.36 -6.95
CA ALA A 409 1.22 -10.20 -8.03
C ALA A 409 0.15 -10.52 -9.09
N GLU A 410 -1.09 -10.80 -8.68
CA GLU A 410 -2.23 -10.99 -9.59
C GLU A 410 -2.53 -9.70 -10.37
N LEU A 411 -2.53 -8.55 -9.70
CA LEU A 411 -2.71 -7.25 -10.35
C LEU A 411 -1.59 -6.96 -11.35
N GLU A 412 -0.34 -7.27 -11.02
CA GLU A 412 0.77 -7.08 -11.96
C GLU A 412 0.66 -8.04 -13.15
N GLY A 413 0.29 -9.31 -12.95
CA GLY A 413 0.02 -10.24 -14.04
C GLY A 413 -1.09 -9.76 -14.98
N THR A 414 -2.20 -9.25 -14.45
CA THR A 414 -3.28 -8.68 -15.29
C THR A 414 -2.86 -7.39 -16.01
N ARG A 415 -1.95 -6.60 -15.43
CA ARG A 415 -1.36 -5.43 -16.09
C ARG A 415 -0.45 -5.84 -17.23
N GLU A 416 0.42 -6.83 -17.02
CA GLU A 416 1.30 -7.40 -18.04
C GLU A 416 0.50 -7.97 -19.21
N GLU A 417 -0.58 -8.73 -18.95
CA GLU A 417 -1.47 -9.25 -19.99
C GLU A 417 -2.13 -8.13 -20.80
N ARG A 418 -2.62 -7.08 -20.12
CA ARG A 418 -3.21 -5.91 -20.77
C ARG A 418 -2.18 -5.13 -21.59
N ASP A 419 -0.96 -4.98 -21.08
CA ASP A 419 0.12 -4.30 -21.80
C ASP A 419 0.64 -5.13 -22.97
N GLN A 420 0.67 -6.45 -22.84
CA GLN A 420 0.93 -7.39 -23.93
C GLN A 420 -0.13 -7.26 -25.02
N ALA A 421 -1.42 -7.33 -24.69
CA ALA A 421 -2.51 -7.16 -25.64
C ALA A 421 -2.49 -5.78 -26.31
N ARG A 422 -2.13 -4.72 -25.56
CA ARG A 422 -1.94 -3.37 -26.10
C ARG A 422 -0.75 -3.28 -27.05
N ASN A 423 0.35 -3.97 -26.74
CA ASN A 423 1.53 -4.05 -27.60
C ASN A 423 1.25 -4.88 -28.85
N ASP A 424 0.45 -5.93 -28.75
CA ASP A 424 -0.02 -6.75 -29.87
C ASP A 424 -0.94 -5.94 -30.77
N LEU A 425 -1.83 -5.10 -30.22
CA LEU A 425 -2.66 -4.18 -31.00
C LEU A 425 -1.80 -3.13 -31.74
N LYS A 426 -0.77 -2.58 -31.09
CA LYS A 426 0.20 -1.66 -31.71
C LYS A 426 1.05 -2.35 -32.77
N THR A 427 1.39 -3.62 -32.53
CA THR A 427 2.12 -4.50 -33.46
C THR A 427 1.20 -5.05 -34.56
N GLY A 428 -0.13 -4.90 -34.45
CA GLY A 428 -1.09 -5.30 -35.48
C GLY A 428 -0.92 -4.57 -36.82
N ASN A 429 -0.13 -3.50 -36.84
CA ASN A 429 0.29 -2.79 -38.06
C ASN A 429 1.66 -3.24 -38.60
N CYS A 430 2.32 -4.22 -37.96
CA CYS A 430 3.57 -4.81 -38.44
C CYS A 430 3.29 -5.71 -39.65
N SER A 431 4.20 -5.70 -40.64
CA SER A 431 4.03 -6.52 -41.84
C SER A 431 3.93 -8.00 -41.46
N LYS A 432 3.25 -8.81 -42.28
CA LYS A 432 3.09 -10.25 -42.07
C LYS A 432 4.43 -10.95 -41.77
N ASP A 433 5.52 -10.45 -42.34
CA ASP A 433 6.88 -10.97 -42.14
C ASP A 433 7.46 -10.63 -40.76
N GLU A 434 7.14 -9.46 -40.22
CA GLU A 434 7.53 -9.10 -38.85
C GLU A 434 6.77 -9.92 -37.81
N LEU A 435 5.51 -10.26 -38.09
CA LEU A 435 4.70 -11.12 -37.23
C LEU A 435 5.24 -12.56 -37.22
N ILE A 436 5.62 -13.07 -38.40
CA ILE A 436 6.25 -14.40 -38.54
C ILE A 436 7.60 -14.44 -37.80
N ARG A 437 8.43 -13.39 -37.95
CA ARG A 437 9.71 -13.28 -37.26
C ARG A 437 9.55 -13.24 -35.74
N LYS A 438 8.60 -12.44 -35.22
CA LYS A 438 8.27 -12.41 -33.78
C LYS A 438 7.76 -13.78 -33.30
N ALA A 439 6.93 -14.46 -34.08
CA ALA A 439 6.46 -15.81 -33.73
C ALA A 439 7.61 -16.84 -33.68
N TRP A 440 8.58 -16.74 -34.61
CA TRP A 440 9.79 -17.57 -34.56
C TRP A 440 10.66 -17.23 -33.35
N GLU A 441 10.88 -15.96 -33.03
CA GLU A 441 11.62 -15.54 -31.83
C GLU A 441 10.97 -16.06 -30.54
N VAL A 442 9.64 -16.01 -30.44
CA VAL A 442 8.89 -16.54 -29.28
C VAL A 442 9.03 -18.06 -29.21
N ARG A 443 8.88 -18.77 -30.33
CA ARG A 443 9.07 -20.22 -30.38
C ARG A 443 10.50 -20.59 -29.98
N ASP A 444 11.50 -19.92 -30.53
CA ASP A 444 12.90 -20.23 -30.30
C ASP A 444 13.30 -19.91 -28.85
N SER A 445 12.76 -18.82 -28.29
CA SER A 445 12.91 -18.48 -26.86
C SER A 445 12.23 -19.52 -25.96
N ALA A 446 11.06 -20.03 -26.34
CA ALA A 446 10.38 -21.10 -25.61
C ALA A 446 11.16 -22.43 -25.69
N VAL A 447 11.70 -22.77 -26.85
CA VAL A 447 12.57 -23.95 -27.05
C VAL A 447 13.84 -23.81 -26.21
N ALA A 448 14.47 -22.63 -26.20
CA ALA A 448 15.65 -22.36 -25.38
C ALA A 448 15.36 -22.52 -23.87
N ARG A 449 14.23 -21.97 -23.38
CA ARG A 449 13.80 -22.16 -21.99
C ARG A 449 13.53 -23.62 -21.66
N LYS A 450 12.85 -24.36 -22.54
CA LYS A 450 12.60 -25.80 -22.37
C LYS A 450 13.91 -26.58 -22.31
N ASN A 451 14.86 -26.31 -23.20
CA ASN A 451 16.15 -26.98 -23.20
C ASN A 451 16.94 -26.64 -21.93
N ALA A 452 16.90 -25.39 -21.47
CA ALA A 452 17.54 -24.98 -20.22
C ALA A 452 16.95 -25.72 -19.01
N THR A 453 15.62 -25.80 -18.88
CA THR A 453 15.00 -26.55 -17.78
C THR A 453 15.26 -28.05 -17.87
N GLN A 454 15.33 -28.62 -19.08
CA GLN A 454 15.73 -30.02 -19.28
C GLN A 454 17.18 -30.28 -18.86
N VAL A 455 18.09 -29.34 -19.14
CA VAL A 455 19.49 -29.42 -18.69
C VAL A 455 19.58 -29.33 -17.16
N GLU A 456 18.86 -28.41 -16.52
CA GLU A 456 18.81 -28.32 -15.05
C GLU A 456 18.18 -29.56 -14.41
N LEU A 457 17.16 -30.15 -15.05
CA LEU A 457 16.59 -31.42 -14.60
C LEU A 457 17.60 -32.57 -14.72
N ALA A 458 18.37 -32.62 -15.80
CA ALA A 458 19.43 -33.61 -15.96
C ALA A 458 20.53 -33.44 -14.91
N LYS A 459 20.92 -32.20 -14.60
CA LYS A 459 21.88 -31.90 -13.52
C LYS A 459 21.37 -32.35 -12.15
N SER A 460 20.16 -31.95 -11.76
CA SER A 460 19.59 -32.38 -10.48
C SER A 460 19.43 -33.90 -10.38
N ARG A 461 19.12 -34.59 -11.49
CA ARG A 461 19.13 -36.05 -11.54
C ARG A 461 20.53 -36.63 -11.30
N ILE A 462 21.56 -36.04 -11.89
CA ILE A 462 22.96 -36.43 -11.64
C ILE A 462 23.32 -36.20 -10.17
N ASP A 463 22.95 -35.06 -9.60
CA ASP A 463 23.22 -34.75 -8.19
C ASP A 463 22.54 -35.76 -7.25
N VAL A 464 21.30 -36.15 -7.53
CA VAL A 464 20.59 -37.20 -6.78
C VAL A 464 21.28 -38.55 -6.92
N MET A 465 21.72 -38.92 -8.13
CA MET A 465 22.47 -40.16 -8.36
C MET A 465 23.80 -40.15 -7.58
N GLN A 466 24.50 -39.01 -7.55
CA GLN A 466 25.74 -38.85 -6.81
C GLN A 466 25.51 -38.91 -5.28
N ALA A 467 24.48 -38.23 -4.77
CA ALA A 467 24.12 -38.29 -3.36
C ALA A 467 23.72 -39.72 -2.93
N ASN A 468 23.01 -40.45 -3.78
CA ASN A 468 22.67 -41.85 -3.54
C ASN A 468 23.92 -42.76 -3.53
N SER A 469 24.86 -42.52 -4.45
CA SER A 469 26.16 -43.22 -4.44
C SER A 469 26.92 -42.97 -3.13
N GLN A 470 26.99 -41.72 -2.68
CA GLN A 470 27.63 -41.35 -1.41
C GLN A 470 26.92 -42.01 -0.22
N LEU A 471 25.59 -42.07 -0.23
CA LEU A 471 24.82 -42.73 0.82
C LEU A 471 25.11 -44.24 0.86
N MET A 472 25.15 -44.90 -0.30
CA MET A 472 25.49 -46.32 -0.41
C MET A 472 26.91 -46.60 0.10
N GLU A 473 27.89 -45.75 -0.23
CA GLU A 473 29.24 -45.83 0.32
C GLU A 473 29.26 -45.66 1.85
N ALA A 474 28.51 -44.70 2.38
CA ALA A 474 28.41 -44.48 3.83
C ALA A 474 27.74 -45.66 4.57
N ILE A 475 26.69 -46.24 3.98
CA ILE A 475 26.04 -47.44 4.50
C ILE A 475 27.02 -48.61 4.50
N GLN A 476 27.76 -48.81 3.40
CA GLN A 476 28.76 -49.85 3.29
C GLN A 476 29.85 -49.70 4.36
N GLN A 477 30.40 -48.49 4.55
CA GLN A 477 31.36 -48.20 5.62
C GLN A 477 30.77 -48.46 7.01
N LYS A 478 29.50 -48.10 7.24
CA LYS A 478 28.82 -48.36 8.52
C LYS A 478 28.68 -49.86 8.78
N ILE A 479 28.35 -50.66 7.75
CA ILE A 479 28.26 -52.12 7.84
C ILE A 479 29.63 -52.72 8.16
N GLU A 480 30.70 -52.25 7.51
CA GLU A 480 32.06 -52.70 7.78
C GLU A 480 32.49 -52.38 9.22
N LEU A 481 32.19 -51.19 9.71
CA LEU A 481 32.46 -50.81 11.10
C LEU A 481 31.63 -51.62 12.11
N SER A 482 30.35 -51.92 11.81
CA SER A 482 29.54 -52.78 12.69
C SER A 482 30.08 -54.21 12.73
N GLN A 483 30.51 -54.77 11.59
CA GLN A 483 31.16 -56.08 11.53
C GLN A 483 32.47 -56.09 12.33
N GLN A 484 33.28 -55.03 12.23
CA GLN A 484 34.48 -54.90 13.05
C GLN A 484 34.15 -54.83 14.55
N LEU A 485 33.10 -54.10 14.95
CA LEU A 485 32.66 -54.03 16.35
C LEU A 485 32.17 -55.39 16.85
N GLU A 486 31.40 -56.13 16.06
CA GLU A 486 30.98 -57.50 16.40
C GLU A 486 32.20 -58.42 16.57
N GLN A 487 33.20 -58.34 15.69
CA GLN A 487 34.45 -59.08 15.84
C GLN A 487 35.19 -58.71 17.13
N TRP A 488 35.31 -57.41 17.43
CA TRP A 488 35.90 -56.94 18.69
C TRP A 488 35.13 -57.43 19.92
N GLN A 489 33.79 -57.47 19.85
CA GLN A 489 32.95 -58.00 20.93
C GLN A 489 33.24 -59.48 21.14
N MET A 490 33.29 -60.28 20.07
CA MET A 490 33.62 -61.71 20.13
C MET A 490 35.02 -61.94 20.74
N ASP A 491 36.02 -61.15 20.32
CA ASP A 491 37.39 -61.24 20.84
C ASP A 491 37.45 -60.89 22.34
N VAL A 492 36.75 -59.85 22.79
CA VAL A 492 36.65 -59.50 24.21
C VAL A 492 35.94 -60.58 25.02
N GLN A 493 34.87 -61.16 24.47
CA GLN A 493 34.14 -62.26 25.12
C GLN A 493 35.04 -63.50 25.26
N ALA A 494 35.80 -63.84 24.22
CA ALA A 494 36.79 -64.91 24.26
C ALA A 494 37.87 -64.66 25.33
N LEU A 495 38.37 -63.41 25.45
CA LEU A 495 39.33 -63.04 26.49
C LEU A 495 38.73 -63.13 27.90
N LEU A 496 37.46 -62.75 28.08
CA LEU A 496 36.75 -62.89 29.35
C LEU A 496 36.55 -64.37 29.71
N ASP A 497 36.15 -65.20 28.75
CA ASP A 497 36.00 -66.64 28.93
C ASP A 497 37.34 -67.29 29.27
N GLU A 498 38.43 -66.87 28.63
CA GLU A 498 39.77 -67.34 28.94
C GLU A 498 40.24 -66.89 30.33
N GLN A 499 39.96 -65.64 30.73
CA GLN A 499 40.19 -65.18 32.11
C GLN A 499 39.38 -65.96 33.14
N MET A 500 38.10 -66.23 32.86
CA MET A 500 37.23 -67.02 33.74
C MET A 500 37.74 -68.45 33.86
N ARG A 501 38.15 -69.07 32.74
CA ARG A 501 38.75 -70.41 32.70
C ARG A 501 40.07 -70.46 33.48
N ARG A 502 40.92 -69.44 33.35
CA ARG A 502 42.16 -69.31 34.14
C ARG A 502 41.89 -69.16 35.63
N LYS A 503 40.88 -68.39 36.01
CA LYS A 503 40.45 -68.23 37.43
C LYS A 503 39.85 -69.52 38.00
N LEU A 504 39.07 -70.27 37.21
CA LEU A 504 38.52 -71.56 37.62
C LEU A 504 39.60 -72.66 37.69
N ALA A 505 40.63 -72.58 36.84
CA ALA A 505 41.74 -73.52 36.83
C ALA A 505 42.74 -73.31 37.98
N ASN A 506 42.71 -72.17 38.68
CA ASN A 506 43.66 -71.88 39.77
C ASN A 506 42.92 -71.30 41.00
N PRO A 507 42.39 -72.14 41.90
CA PRO A 507 41.53 -71.69 43.00
C PRO A 507 42.27 -71.16 44.25
N GLU A 508 43.61 -71.18 44.29
CA GLU A 508 44.36 -70.71 45.46
C GLU A 508 45.45 -69.69 45.09
N GLN A 509 45.14 -68.40 45.20
CA GLN A 509 45.94 -67.40 45.93
C GLN A 509 45.36 -65.97 45.80
N PRO A 510 45.24 -65.21 46.91
CA PRO A 510 44.94 -63.78 46.87
C PRO A 510 46.23 -62.94 46.73
N VAL A 511 46.04 -61.62 46.55
CA VAL A 511 46.98 -60.50 46.81
C VAL A 511 47.58 -59.78 45.57
N SER A 512 47.06 -58.57 45.34
CA SER A 512 47.73 -57.25 45.21
C SER A 512 49.03 -57.07 44.41
N GLY A 513 49.03 -56.05 43.54
CA GLY A 513 50.09 -55.02 43.54
C GLY A 513 51.16 -55.07 42.44
N GLN A 514 51.12 -54.05 41.57
CA GLN A 514 52.25 -53.39 40.87
C GLN A 514 53.13 -54.17 39.88
N ASN A 515 53.12 -53.75 38.60
CA ASN A 515 54.23 -52.97 38.01
C ASN A 515 54.03 -52.73 36.50
N THR A 516 54.18 -51.47 36.08
CA THR A 516 54.56 -51.08 34.71
C THR A 516 56.06 -51.38 34.49
N PRO A 517 56.54 -51.51 33.24
CA PRO A 517 57.16 -50.33 32.62
C PRO A 517 56.97 -50.17 31.09
N SER A 518 56.81 -48.89 30.73
CA SER A 518 57.35 -48.12 29.60
C SER A 518 57.55 -48.68 28.17
N SER A 519 56.99 -47.90 27.25
CA SER A 519 57.61 -47.34 26.03
C SER A 519 57.54 -48.13 24.72
N ALA A 520 56.57 -47.71 23.89
CA ALA A 520 56.78 -47.56 22.44
C ALA A 520 55.96 -46.35 21.95
N GLU A 521 56.56 -45.17 22.04
CA GLU A 521 56.13 -44.00 21.28
C GLU A 521 56.13 -44.31 19.78
N LYS A 522 54.96 -44.31 19.15
CA LYS A 522 54.83 -43.98 17.72
C LYS A 522 53.81 -42.86 17.57
N LYS A 523 54.37 -41.67 17.34
CA LYS A 523 53.73 -40.43 16.90
C LYS A 523 52.56 -40.71 15.94
N ARG A 524 51.36 -40.25 16.30
CA ARG A 524 50.29 -39.93 15.34
C ARG A 524 50.03 -38.43 15.39
N PRO A 525 49.97 -37.74 14.24
CA PRO A 525 49.82 -36.30 14.21
C PRO A 525 48.39 -35.91 14.60
N SER A 526 48.29 -34.92 15.48
CA SER A 526 47.07 -34.15 15.71
C SER A 526 46.57 -33.56 14.39
N ARG A 527 45.34 -33.92 13.98
CA ARG A 527 44.53 -33.06 13.12
C ARG A 527 43.14 -32.91 13.73
N ARG A 528 42.86 -31.64 14.03
CA ARG A 528 41.60 -31.07 14.46
C ARG A 528 40.48 -31.46 13.50
N LEU A 529 39.34 -31.88 14.03
CA LEU A 529 38.05 -31.87 13.32
C LEU A 529 37.01 -31.25 14.25
N PHE A 530 36.92 -29.92 14.18
CA PHE A 530 35.73 -29.17 14.54
C PHE A 530 35.01 -28.82 13.24
N GLY A 531 33.69 -29.01 13.23
CA GLY A 531 32.75 -28.23 12.41
C GLY A 531 32.43 -28.80 11.04
N LEU A 532 31.22 -29.34 10.89
CA LEU A 532 30.40 -29.30 9.67
C LEU A 532 28.99 -29.84 9.98
N PHE A 533 28.22 -29.01 10.71
CA PHE A 533 26.76 -29.01 10.67
C PHE A 533 26.32 -27.54 10.57
N GLN A 534 26.53 -26.97 9.38
CA GLN A 534 25.85 -25.74 8.96
C GLN A 534 25.97 -25.59 7.44
N ARG A 535 25.03 -26.20 6.72
CA ARG A 535 24.19 -25.53 5.72
C ARG A 535 23.07 -26.46 5.27
#